data_AF-A0A218KQT5-F1
#
_entry.id   AF-A0A218KQT5-F1
#
_cell.length_a   1.000
_cell.length_b   1.000
_cell.length_c   1.000
_cell.angle_alpha   90.00
_cell.angle_beta   90.00
_cell.angle_gamma   90.00
#
_symmetry.space_group_name_H-M   'P 1'
#
loop_
_entity.id
_entity.type
_entity.pdbx_description
1 polymer ?
#
loop_
_entity_poly.entity_id
_entity_poly.type
_entity_poly.pdbx_seq_one_letter_code
_entity_poly.pdbx_strand_id
1 'polypeptide(L)'
;MEKTIIANGNNVKTEMLSIVRNIIKANGWTQKKAADVLKIDQPKVSAIVNLKTKGFSLDRIFMFLSLLGYEVEITVKKANELHVVG
;
A
#
# COMPACT_ATOMS: atom_id res chain seq x y z
N MET A 1 -3.50 -13.98 -4.96
CA MET A 1 -4.38 -12.99 -5.61
C MET A 1 -3.49 -11.91 -6.17
N GLU A 2 -3.54 -11.68 -7.47
CA GLU A 2 -2.83 -10.59 -8.15
C GLU A 2 -3.72 -9.35 -8.17
N LYS A 3 -3.17 -8.16 -7.87
CA LYS A 3 -3.92 -6.90 -7.96
C LYS A 3 -3.06 -5.85 -8.66
N THR A 4 -3.47 -5.50 -9.88
CA THR A 4 -2.86 -4.40 -10.64
C THR A 4 -3.35 -3.07 -10.08
N ILE A 5 -2.42 -2.19 -9.71
CA ILE A 5 -2.73 -0.81 -9.32
C ILE A 5 -2.40 0.08 -10.52
N ILE A 6 -3.43 0.65 -11.15
CA ILE A 6 -3.26 1.64 -12.23
C ILE A 6 -3.23 3.03 -11.59
N ALA A 7 -2.05 3.64 -11.60
CA ALA A 7 -1.79 4.93 -10.98
C ALA A 7 -1.94 6.07 -11.98
N ASN A 8 -3.15 6.60 -12.13
CA ASN A 8 -3.39 7.83 -12.89
C ASN A 8 -3.57 8.99 -11.88
N GLY A 9 -2.50 9.40 -11.19
CA GLY A 9 -2.52 10.50 -10.19
C GLY A 9 -1.97 10.14 -8.79
N ASN A 10 -2.23 11.00 -7.79
CA ASN A 10 -1.61 10.98 -6.45
C ASN A 10 -2.12 9.88 -5.47
N ASN A 11 -2.82 8.83 -5.93
CA ASN A 11 -3.55 7.90 -5.06
C ASN A 11 -2.82 6.58 -4.72
N VAL A 12 -1.61 6.35 -5.26
CA VAL A 12 -0.89 5.07 -5.16
C VAL A 12 -0.72 4.58 -3.72
N LYS A 13 -0.31 5.48 -2.81
CA LYS A 13 -0.12 5.13 -1.40
C LYS A 13 -1.42 4.68 -0.74
N THR A 14 -2.53 5.34 -1.05
CA THR A 14 -3.85 5.01 -0.50
C THR A 14 -4.29 3.63 -0.98
N GLU A 15 -4.12 3.34 -2.27
CA GLU A 15 -4.43 2.04 -2.87
C GLU A 15 -3.60 0.93 -2.23
N MET A 16 -2.30 1.12 -2.08
CA MET A 16 -1.43 0.11 -1.45
C MET A 16 -1.75 -0.08 0.03
N LEU A 17 -2.01 1.00 0.78
CA LEU A 17 -2.48 0.89 2.17
C LEU A 17 -3.83 0.17 2.28
N SER A 18 -4.71 0.29 1.28
CA SER A 18 -5.98 -0.44 1.25
C SER A 18 -5.75 -1.96 1.19
N ILE A 19 -4.73 -2.42 0.46
CA ILE A 19 -4.35 -3.82 0.39
C ILE A 19 -3.91 -4.30 1.78
N VAL A 20 -2.98 -3.58 2.41
CA VAL A 20 -2.51 -3.88 3.78
C VAL A 20 -3.68 -3.94 4.77
N ARG A 21 -4.57 -2.95 4.74
CA ARG A 21 -5.79 -2.90 5.57
C ARG A 21 -6.68 -4.12 5.36
N ASN A 22 -6.89 -4.52 4.10
CA ASN A 22 -7.77 -5.65 3.78
C ASN A 22 -7.17 -6.97 4.27
N ILE A 23 -5.85 -7.14 4.19
CA ILE A 23 -5.16 -8.31 4.75
C ILE A 23 -5.32 -8.36 6.27
N ILE A 24 -5.13 -7.24 6.97
CA ILE A 24 -5.33 -7.15 8.43
C ILE A 24 -6.76 -7.59 8.80
N LYS A 25 -7.77 -7.08 8.07
CA LYS A 25 -9.18 -7.42 8.31
C LYS A 25 -9.50 -8.88 7.99
N ALA A 26 -9.03 -9.39 6.86
CA ALA A 26 -9.29 -10.77 6.43
C ALA A 26 -8.70 -11.81 7.41
N ASN A 27 -7.58 -11.48 8.05
CA ASN A 27 -6.98 -12.31 9.10
C ASN A 27 -7.63 -12.12 10.49
N GLY A 28 -8.61 -11.23 10.65
CA GLY A 28 -9.25 -10.95 11.93
C GLY A 28 -8.30 -10.37 12.99
N TRP A 29 -7.22 -9.72 12.57
CA TRP A 29 -6.21 -9.24 13.51
C TRP A 29 -6.67 -7.99 14.26
N THR A 30 -6.37 -7.97 15.57
CA THR A 30 -6.42 -6.74 16.35
C THR A 30 -5.32 -5.78 15.89
N GLN A 31 -5.46 -4.49 16.21
CA GLN A 31 -4.39 -3.52 15.89
C GLN A 31 -3.06 -3.87 16.55
N LYS A 32 -3.09 -4.46 17.76
CA LYS A 32 -1.89 -4.93 18.46
C LYS A 32 -1.21 -6.07 17.69
N LYS A 33 -1.98 -7.08 17.29
CA LYS A 33 -1.43 -8.21 16.50
C LYS A 33 -0.85 -7.74 15.17
N ALA A 34 -1.54 -6.83 14.49
CA ALA A 34 -1.05 -6.25 13.25
C ALA A 34 0.23 -5.41 13.46
N ALA A 35 0.36 -4.70 14.59
CA ALA A 35 1.58 -3.97 14.96
C ALA A 35 2.77 -4.93 15.12
N ASP A 36 2.56 -6.05 15.80
CA ASP A 36 3.59 -7.08 15.99
C ASP A 36 4.04 -7.69 14.64
N VAL A 37 3.09 -8.03 13.77
CA VAL A 37 3.37 -8.60 12.44
C VAL A 37 4.09 -7.61 11.53
N LEU A 38 3.60 -6.36 11.49
CA LEU A 38 4.15 -5.30 10.63
C LEU A 38 5.38 -4.61 11.21
N LYS A 39 5.82 -5.00 12.42
CA LYS A 39 6.97 -4.43 13.14
C LYS A 39 6.88 -2.91 13.26
N ILE A 40 5.74 -2.42 13.70
CA ILE A 40 5.42 -1.00 13.92
C ILE A 40 4.63 -0.81 15.21
N ASP A 41 4.54 0.44 15.64
CA ASP A 41 3.66 0.81 16.75
C ASP A 41 2.17 0.76 16.36
N GLN A 42 1.31 0.62 17.36
CA GLN A 42 -0.15 0.56 17.19
C GLN A 42 -0.75 1.85 16.55
N PRO A 43 -0.28 3.08 16.86
CA PRO A 43 -0.72 4.29 16.16
C PRO A 43 -0.54 4.24 14.64
N LYS A 44 0.59 3.70 14.15
CA LYS A 44 0.80 3.48 12.71
C LYS A 44 -0.18 2.46 12.13
N VAL A 45 -0.52 1.40 12.87
CA VAL A 45 -1.56 0.46 12.42
C VAL A 45 -2.92 1.17 12.30
N SER A 46 -3.29 2.00 13.28
CA SER A 46 -4.51 2.80 13.20
C SER A 46 -4.48 3.74 11.98
N ALA A 47 -3.33 4.35 11.66
CA ALA A 47 -3.17 5.16 10.46
C ALA A 47 -3.38 4.35 9.17
N ILE A 48 -2.84 3.12 9.08
CA ILE A 48 -3.07 2.18 7.97
C ILE A 48 -4.57 1.85 7.84
N VAL A 49 -5.23 1.47 8.94
CA VAL A 49 -6.65 1.09 8.95
C VAL A 49 -7.56 2.25 8.53
N ASN A 50 -7.14 3.49 8.78
CA ASN A 50 -7.84 4.71 8.38
C ASN A 50 -7.33 5.32 7.06
N LEU A 51 -6.47 4.61 6.32
CA LEU A 51 -5.89 5.05 5.04
C LEU A 51 -5.17 6.41 5.10
N LYS A 52 -4.59 6.76 6.26
CA LYS A 52 -3.80 7.97 6.43
C LYS A 52 -2.41 7.73 5.83
N THR A 53 -2.15 8.31 4.66
CA THR A 53 -0.89 8.13 3.93
C THR A 53 0.27 8.98 4.46
N LYS A 54 -0.03 10.09 5.16
CA LYS A 54 0.98 10.95 5.77
C LYS A 54 1.77 10.15 6.82
N GLY A 55 3.09 10.12 6.68
CA GLY A 55 3.99 9.35 7.55
C GLY A 55 4.42 7.98 7.00
N PHE A 56 3.96 7.60 5.80
CA PHE A 56 4.41 6.38 5.11
C PHE A 56 5.09 6.72 3.79
N SER A 57 6.35 6.29 3.62
CA SER A 57 7.00 6.21 2.31
C SER A 57 6.46 5.02 1.51
N LEU A 58 6.67 4.99 0.20
CA LEU A 58 6.34 3.82 -0.63
C LEU A 58 7.13 2.60 -0.17
N ASP A 59 8.44 2.76 0.07
CA ASP A 59 9.31 1.68 0.57
C ASP A 59 8.77 1.05 1.86
N ARG A 60 8.22 1.86 2.76
CA ARG A 60 7.63 1.36 4.00
C ARG A 60 6.39 0.51 3.73
N ILE A 61 5.56 0.91 2.75
CA ILE A 61 4.38 0.14 2.36
C ILE A 61 4.78 -1.16 1.65
N PHE A 62 5.81 -1.14 0.81
CA PHE A 62 6.36 -2.34 0.17
C PHE A 62 6.88 -3.34 1.21
N MET A 63 7.60 -2.84 2.23
CA MET A 63 8.05 -3.68 3.34
C MET A 63 6.86 -4.34 4.08
N PHE A 64 5.75 -3.62 4.28
CA PHE A 64 4.55 -4.22 4.88
C PHE A 64 3.95 -5.32 4.00
N LEU A 65 3.84 -5.10 2.69
CA LEU A 65 3.35 -6.11 1.75
C LEU A 65 4.25 -7.36 1.77
N SER A 66 5.56 -7.18 1.77
CA SER A 66 6.54 -8.26 1.91
C SER A 66 6.38 -9.04 3.22
N LEU A 67 6.24 -8.35 4.37
CA LEU A 67 5.98 -8.99 5.67
C LEU A 67 4.67 -9.78 5.71
N LEU A 68 3.70 -9.41 4.87
CA LEU A 68 2.41 -10.10 4.73
C LEU A 68 2.44 -11.23 3.68
N GLY A 69 3.60 -11.53 3.09
CA GLY A 69 3.76 -12.60 2.10
C GLY A 69 3.40 -12.19 0.68
N TYR A 70 3.35 -10.89 0.37
CA TYR A 70 3.07 -10.38 -0.97
C TYR A 70 4.36 -9.90 -1.63
N GLU A 71 4.53 -10.27 -2.89
CA GLU A 71 5.52 -9.71 -3.78
C GLU A 71 4.94 -8.48 -4.51
N VAL A 72 5.76 -7.46 -4.72
CA VAL A 72 5.34 -6.22 -5.39
C VAL A 72 6.12 -6.07 -6.67
N GLU A 73 5.44 -6.14 -7.80
CA GLU A 73 5.99 -5.82 -9.11
C GLU A 73 5.57 -4.41 -9.53
N ILE A 74 6.52 -3.59 -9.98
CA ILE A 74 6.27 -2.23 -10.47
C ILE A 74 6.63 -2.18 -11.94
N THR A 75 5.62 -1.94 -12.78
CA THR A 75 5.83 -1.71 -14.21
C THR A 75 5.64 -0.23 -14.54
N VAL A 76 6.66 0.38 -15.15
CA VAL A 76 6.58 1.74 -15.71
C VAL A 76 6.54 1.64 -17.23
N LYS A 77 5.49 2.17 -17.84
CA LYS A 77 5.33 2.22 -19.30
C LYS A 77 5.37 3.66 -19.77
N LYS A 78 6.00 3.90 -20.92
CA LYS A 78 5.90 5.19 -21.60
C LYS A 78 4.43 5.37 -22.00
N ALA A 79 3.83 6.52 -21.66
CA ALA A 79 2.54 6.89 -22.22
C ALA A 79 2.71 6.99 -23.74
N ASN A 80 1.88 6.28 -24.51
CA ASN A 80 1.90 6.43 -25.96
C ASN A 80 1.45 7.85 -26.29
N GLU A 81 2.38 8.58 -26.89
CA GLU A 81 2.29 9.91 -27.52
C GLU A 81 2.06 11.13 -26.62
N LEU A 82 3.11 11.95 -26.59
CA LEU A 82 3.02 13.39 -26.39
C LEU A 82 1.85 13.91 -27.25
N HIS A 83 0.86 14.55 -26.62
CA HIS A 83 0.08 15.55 -27.33
C HIS A 83 1.06 16.63 -27.76
N VAL A 84 1.57 16.54 -28.98
CA VAL A 84 2.18 17.67 -29.67
C VAL A 84 1.03 18.62 -29.94
N VAL A 85 0.80 19.54 -29.01
CA VAL A 85 -0.05 20.70 -29.28
C VAL A 85 0.79 21.60 -30.18
N GLY A 86 0.45 21.59 -31.47
CA GLY A 86 0.88 22.63 -32.40
C GLY A 86 0.25 23.97 -32.07
#